data_AF-R7FR06-F1
#
_entry.id   AF-R7FR06-F1
#
_cell.length_a   1.000
_cell.length_b   1.000
_cell.length_c   1.000
_cell.angle_alpha   90.00
_cell.angle_beta   90.00
_cell.angle_gamma   90.00
#
_symmetry.space_group_name_H-M   'P 1'
#
loop_
_entity.id
_entity.type
_entity.pdbx_description
1 polymer ?
#
loop_
_entity_poly.entity_id
_entity_poly.type
_entity_poly.pdbx_seq_one_letter_code
_entity_poly.pdbx_strand_id
1 'polypeptide(L)' 'MTAQSDCEYRKGVEMEVYPSANVSGPEYSCELWIAVTHK' A
#
# COMPACT_ATOMS: atom_id res chain seq x y z
N MET A 1 -6.49 -16.35 13.05
CA MET A 1 -5.16 -15.78 13.31
C MET A 1 -4.84 -14.89 12.13
N THR A 2 -4.60 -13.60 12.34
CA THR A 2 -4.19 -12.70 11.25
C THR A 2 -2.73 -12.99 10.93
N ALA A 3 -2.46 -13.57 9.76
CA ALA A 3 -1.10 -13.74 9.28
C ALA A 3 -0.53 -12.35 8.99
N GLN A 4 0.39 -11.89 9.82
CA GLN A 4 1.16 -10.69 9.56
C GLN A 4 2.45 -11.11 8.86
N SER A 5 2.81 -10.44 7.76
CA SER A 5 4.09 -10.63 7.09
C SER A 5 5.27 -10.38 8.05
N ASP A 6 6.46 -10.84 7.67
CA ASP A 6 7.70 -10.67 8.44
C ASP A 6 8.28 -9.24 8.34
N CYS A 7 7.40 -8.27 8.55
CA CYS A 7 7.66 -6.84 8.44
C CYS A 7 7.04 -6.13 9.65
N GLU A 8 7.72 -5.09 10.12
CA GLU A 8 7.25 -4.16 11.14
C GLU A 8 7.01 -2.78 10.52
N TYR A 9 5.93 -2.14 10.97
CA TYR A 9 5.64 -0.78 10.56
C TYR A 9 6.74 0.16 11.02
N ARG A 10 7.20 1.03 10.13
CA ARG A 10 8.15 2.09 10.45
C ARG A 10 7.56 3.43 10.05
N LYS A 11 7.71 4.42 10.93
CA LYS A 11 7.39 5.81 10.59
C LYS A 11 8.22 6.27 9.39
N GLY A 12 7.56 6.70 8.32
CA GLY A 12 8.19 7.12 7.08
C GLY A 12 7.23 7.89 6.19
N VAL A 13 7.64 8.14 4.94
CA VAL A 13 6.72 8.64 3.91
C VAL A 13 5.86 7.47 3.45
N GLU A 14 4.57 7.70 3.43
CA GLU A 14 3.56 6.78 2.89
C GLU A 14 2.98 7.40 1.63
N MET A 15 2.64 6.55 0.65
CA MET A 15 2.17 7.03 -0.64
C MET A 15 1.04 6.14 -1.17
N GLU A 16 0.03 6.80 -1.73
CA GLU A 16 -0.99 6.17 -2.54
C GLU A 16 -0.70 6.48 -4.01
N VAL A 17 -0.54 5.46 -4.82
CA VAL A 17 -0.30 5.61 -6.26
C VAL A 17 -1.54 5.19 -7.02
N TYR A 18 -2.01 6.09 -7.88
CA TYR A 18 -3.14 5.86 -8.77
C TYR A 18 -2.61 5.69 -10.19
N PRO A 19 -2.57 4.46 -10.74
CA PRO A 19 -2.00 4.20 -12.08
C PRO A 19 -2.79 4.85 -13.22
N SER A 20 -4.04 5.27 -12.94
CA SER A 20 -4.94 5.90 -13.89
C SER A 20 -5.74 7.01 -13.22
N ALA A 21 -6.08 8.05 -13.99
CA ALA A 21 -7.00 9.10 -13.58
C ALA A 21 -8.49 8.70 -13.72
N ASN A 22 -8.79 7.57 -14.39
CA ASN A 22 -10.16 7.06 -14.50
C ASN A 22 -10.56 6.36 -13.20
N VAL A 23 -11.30 7.06 -12.34
CA VAL A 23 -11.72 6.57 -11.03
C VAL A 23 -13.12 5.94 -11.00
N SER A 24 -13.80 5.92 -12.14
CA SER A 24 -15.19 5.44 -12.24
C SER A 24 -15.32 4.10 -12.97
N GLY A 25 -14.20 3.56 -13.48
CA GLY A 25 -14.16 2.26 -14.15
C GLY A 25 -14.05 1.09 -13.17
N PRO A 26 -14.52 -0.12 -13.55
CA PRO A 26 -14.36 -1.33 -12.74
C PRO A 26 -12.89 -1.74 -12.54
N GLU A 27 -11.98 -1.22 -13.35
CA GLU A 27 -10.52 -1.41 -13.26
C GLU A 27 -9.82 -0.42 -12.33
N TYR A 28 -10.56 0.48 -11.67
CA TYR A 28 -9.98 1.42 -10.72
C TYR A 28 -9.24 0.69 -9.60
N SER A 29 -7.97 1.04 -9.44
CA SER A 29 -7.07 0.44 -8.47
C SER A 29 -6.10 1.48 -7.93
N CYS A 30 -5.57 1.23 -6.74
CA CYS A 30 -4.47 1.99 -6.17
C CYS A 30 -3.46 1.03 -5.55
N GLU A 31 -2.23 1.51 -5.44
CA GLU A 31 -1.18 0.84 -4.68
C GLU A 31 -0.89 1.63 -3.42
N LEU A 32 -0.84 0.93 -2.28
CA LEU A 32 -0.46 1.49 -0.99
C LEU A 32 1.00 1.13 -0.70
N TRP A 33 1.83 2.16 -0.59
CA TRP A 33 3.25 2.02 -0.30
C TRP A 33 3.49 2.40 1.16
N ILE A 34 3.70 1.38 2.00
CA ILE A 34 3.87 1.52 3.45
C ILE A 34 5.34 1.31 3.80
N ALA A 35 5.91 2.26 4.54
CA ALA A 35 7.26 2.12 5.05
C ALA A 35 7.32 1.01 6.11
N VAL A 36 8.14 0.00 5.84
CA VAL A 36 8.35 -1.13 6.75
C VAL A 36 9.83 -1.42 6.95
N THR A 37 10.14 -2.15 8.01
CA THR A 37 11.42 -2.84 8.20
C THR A 37 11.17 -4.34 8.24
N HIS A 38 12.12 -5.12 7.76
CA HIS A 38 12.14 -6.55 8.07
C HIS A 38 12.43 -6.75 9.56
N LYS A 39 11.85 -7.80 10.14
CA LYS A 39 12.14 -8.24 11.51
C LYS A 39 13.52 -8.85 11.63
#